data_AF-A0AA42ZWT7-F1
#
_entry.id   AF-A0AA42ZWT7-F1
#
_cell.length_a   1.000
_cell.length_b   1.000
_cell.length_c   1.000
_cell.angle_alpha   90.00
_cell.angle_beta   90.00
_cell.angle_gamma   90.00
#
_symmetry.space_group_name_H-M   'P 1'
#
loop_
_entity.id
_entity.type
_entity.pdbx_description
1 polymer ?
#
loop_
_entity_poly.entity_id
_entity_poly.type
_entity_poly.pdbx_seq_one_letter_code
_entity_poly.pdbx_strand_id
1 'polypeptide(L)' 'MNKYLIHCVLIIALTLAAGSVSAQSLDEAAAQAAKQHNAKVLSAQTVQQGDKQVHVIKLLTKDGVVKTVRVTVRKR' A
#
# COMPACT_ATOMS: atom_id res chain seq x y z
N MET A 1 29.29 37.01 -14.61
CA MET A 1 29.72 35.59 -14.63
C MET A 1 29.30 34.93 -13.32
N ASN A 2 28.01 34.58 -13.12
CA ASN A 2 27.50 33.95 -11.88
C ASN A 2 26.16 33.17 -12.09
N LYS A 3 25.80 32.85 -13.33
CA LYS A 3 24.50 32.22 -13.66
C LYS A 3 24.49 30.70 -13.37
N TYR A 4 25.67 30.06 -13.40
CA TYR A 4 25.84 28.62 -13.16
C TYR A 4 25.75 28.24 -11.67
N LEU A 5 26.12 29.14 -10.76
CA LEU A 5 26.05 28.91 -9.32
C LEU A 5 24.60 28.79 -8.84
N ILE A 6 23.69 29.61 -9.41
CA ILE A 6 22.26 29.57 -9.11
C ILE A 6 21.61 28.30 -9.68
N HIS A 7 22.06 27.83 -10.85
CA HIS A 7 21.55 26.59 -11.45
C HIS A 7 21.99 25.33 -10.68
N CYS A 8 23.20 25.30 -10.12
CA CYS A 8 23.64 24.19 -9.26
C CYS A 8 22.79 24.06 -8.00
N VAL A 9 22.44 25.17 -7.34
CA VAL A 9 21.63 25.13 -6.10
C VAL A 9 20.20 24.67 -6.37
N LEU A 10 19.62 25.04 -7.52
CA LEU A 10 18.25 24.68 -7.89
C LEU A 10 18.09 23.18 -8.19
N ILE A 11 19.11 22.54 -8.76
CA ILE A 11 19.07 21.11 -9.12
C ILE A 11 19.22 20.22 -7.87
N ILE A 12 20.02 20.65 -6.88
CA ILE A 12 20.22 19.89 -5.63
C ILE A 12 18.93 19.80 -4.81
N ALA A 13 18.10 20.85 -4.82
CA ALA A 13 16.83 20.88 -4.10
C ALA A 13 15.76 19.92 -4.66
N LEU A 14 15.86 19.47 -5.91
CA LEU A 14 14.84 18.63 -6.57
C LEU A 14 15.03 17.12 -6.32
N THR A 15 16.18 16.70 -5.79
CA THR A 15 16.50 15.26 -5.62
C THR A 15 16.09 14.67 -4.28
N LEU A 16 15.68 15.50 -3.31
CA LEU A 16 15.37 15.06 -1.94
C LEU A 16 13.88 14.75 -1.71
N ALA A 17 13.21 14.21 -2.73
CA ALA A 17 11.87 13.63 -2.61
C ALA A 17 11.94 12.11 -2.83
N ALA A 18 12.85 11.43 -2.13
CA ALA A 18 12.80 9.97 -2.02
C ALA A 18 11.61 9.62 -1.10
N GLY A 19 10.43 9.45 -1.71
CA GLY A 19 9.22 9.05 -1.00
C GLY A 19 9.43 7.74 -0.25
N SER A 20 9.24 7.77 1.07
CA SER A 20 9.28 6.61 1.93
C SER A 20 8.16 5.64 1.53
N VAL A 21 8.50 4.57 0.80
CA VAL A 21 7.55 3.48 0.52
C VAL A 21 7.47 2.60 1.77
N SER A 22 6.51 2.89 2.63
CA SER A 22 6.18 2.08 3.81
C SER A 22 5.52 0.76 3.41
N ALA A 23 5.66 -0.27 4.27
CA ALA A 23 4.93 -1.52 4.11
C ALA A 23 3.42 -1.28 4.20
N GLN A 24 2.65 -1.88 3.28
CA GLN A 24 1.20 -1.69 3.22
C GLN A 24 0.52 -2.16 4.53
N SER A 25 -0.26 -1.27 5.14
CA SER A 25 -1.00 -1.56 6.37
C SER A 25 -2.21 -2.47 6.12
N LEU A 26 -2.73 -3.08 7.20
CA LEU A 26 -3.92 -3.94 7.13
C LEU A 26 -5.14 -3.16 6.65
N ASP A 27 -5.36 -1.95 7.20
CA ASP A 27 -6.49 -1.10 6.85
C ASP A 27 -6.43 -0.62 5.40
N GLU A 28 -5.24 -0.25 4.93
CA GLU A 28 -5.02 0.13 3.54
C GLU A 28 -5.29 -1.03 2.59
N ALA A 29 -4.81 -2.24 2.91
CA ALA A 29 -5.10 -3.45 2.15
C ALA A 29 -6.59 -3.80 2.14
N ALA A 30 -7.28 -3.67 3.27
CA ALA A 30 -8.71 -3.91 3.37
C ALA A 30 -9.52 -2.91 2.54
N ALA A 31 -9.19 -1.62 2.65
CA ALA A 31 -9.85 -0.56 1.89
C ALA A 31 -9.61 -0.71 0.37
N GLN A 32 -8.39 -1.03 -0.03
CA GLN A 32 -8.04 -1.28 -1.42
C GLN A 32 -8.81 -2.50 -1.97
N ALA A 33 -8.82 -3.62 -1.24
CA ALA A 33 -9.52 -4.83 -1.66
C ALA A 33 -11.04 -4.61 -1.77
N ALA A 34 -11.64 -3.89 -0.82
CA ALA A 34 -13.06 -3.52 -0.87
C ALA A 34 -13.40 -2.69 -2.11
N LYS A 35 -12.56 -1.70 -2.45
CA LYS A 35 -12.72 -0.88 -3.66
C LYS A 35 -12.59 -1.72 -4.94
N GLN A 36 -11.55 -2.54 -5.03
CA GLN A 36 -11.28 -3.39 -6.20
C GLN A 36 -12.41 -4.37 -6.49
N HIS A 37 -13.07 -4.88 -5.45
CA HIS A 37 -14.15 -5.85 -5.57
C HIS A 37 -15.55 -5.23 -5.44
N ASN A 38 -15.67 -3.92 -5.28
CA ASN A 38 -16.94 -3.23 -5.02
C ASN A 38 -17.75 -3.93 -3.91
N ALA A 39 -17.08 -4.25 -2.80
CA ALA A 39 -17.55 -5.15 -1.75
C ALA A 39 -17.36 -4.53 -0.35
N LYS A 40 -18.09 -5.04 0.64
CA LYS A 40 -17.97 -4.61 2.05
C LYS A 40 -16.98 -5.48 2.80
N VAL A 41 -16.08 -4.90 3.59
CA VAL A 41 -15.20 -5.67 4.49
C VAL A 41 -16.00 -6.23 5.65
N LEU A 42 -15.89 -7.54 5.88
CA LEU A 42 -16.45 -8.22 7.05
C LEU A 42 -15.42 -8.45 8.14
N SER A 43 -14.18 -8.75 7.74
CA SER A 43 -13.06 -9.00 8.65
C SER A 43 -11.76 -8.78 7.91
N ALA A 44 -10.75 -8.27 8.61
CA ALA A 44 -9.39 -8.17 8.12
C ALA A 44 -8.45 -8.58 9.26
N GLN A 45 -7.47 -9.42 8.95
CA GLN A 45 -6.47 -9.84 9.92
C GLN A 45 -5.13 -10.07 9.25
N THR A 46 -4.07 -9.85 10.01
CA THR A 46 -2.71 -10.15 9.59
C THR A 46 -2.34 -11.54 10.10
N VAL A 47 -1.92 -12.44 9.21
CA VAL A 47 -1.44 -13.78 9.56
C VAL A 47 0.01 -13.95 9.15
N GLN A 48 0.79 -14.63 9.99
CA GLN A 48 2.14 -15.06 9.65
C GLN A 48 2.05 -16.40 8.91
N GLN A 49 2.60 -16.48 7.71
CA GLN A 49 2.64 -17.68 6.88
C GLN A 49 4.10 -17.96 6.50
N GLY A 50 4.79 -18.74 7.34
CA GLY A 50 6.23 -18.89 7.27
C GLY A 50 6.93 -17.55 7.49
N ASP A 51 7.86 -17.20 6.60
CA ASP A 51 8.61 -15.94 6.67
C ASP A 51 7.83 -14.73 6.15
N LYS A 52 6.60 -14.94 5.66
CA LYS A 52 5.76 -13.89 5.07
C LYS A 52 4.65 -13.48 6.02
N GLN A 53 4.38 -12.18 6.05
CA GLN A 53 3.17 -11.65 6.66
C GLN A 53 2.12 -11.46 5.56
N VAL A 54 0.88 -11.88 5.81
CA VAL A 54 -0.22 -11.85 4.83
C VAL A 54 -1.45 -11.24 5.47
N HIS A 55 -2.03 -10.23 4.83
CA HIS A 55 -3.34 -9.69 5.20
C HIS A 55 -4.42 -10.56 4.57
N VAL A 56 -5.26 -11.17 5.41
CA VAL A 56 -6.42 -11.97 5.01
C VAL A 56 -7.67 -11.13 5.24
N ILE A 57 -8.37 -10.82 4.15
CA ILE A 57 -9.52 -9.91 4.14
C ILE A 57 -10.74 -10.66 3.65
N LYS A 58 -11.78 -10.73 4.47
CA LYS A 58 -13.09 -11.27 4.10
C LYS A 58 -13.97 -10.12 3.60
N LEU A 59 -14.50 -10.27 2.39
CA LEU A 59 -15.34 -9.31 1.70
C LEU A 59 -16.71 -9.91 1.42
N LEU A 60 -17.78 -9.15 1.65
CA LEU A 60 -19.13 -9.45 1.20
C LEU A 60 -19.38 -8.71 -0.12
N THR A 61 -19.52 -9.45 -1.22
CA THR A 61 -19.90 -8.86 -2.51
C THR A 61 -21.36 -8.43 -2.50
N LYS A 62 -21.74 -7.58 -3.48
CA LYS A 62 -23.13 -7.14 -3.65
C LYS A 62 -24.10 -8.29 -3.89
N ASP A 63 -23.62 -9.37 -4.49
CA ASP A 63 -24.39 -10.59 -4.74
C ASP A 63 -24.54 -11.48 -3.48
N GLY A 64 -24.09 -11.01 -2.31
CA GLY A 64 -24.19 -11.72 -1.05
C GLY A 64 -23.13 -12.82 -0.84
N VAL A 65 -22.12 -12.90 -1.71
CA VAL A 65 -21.07 -13.93 -1.62
C VAL A 65 -19.89 -13.44 -0.80
N VAL A 66 -19.40 -14.28 0.11
CA VAL A 66 -18.17 -13.99 0.86
C VAL A 66 -16.94 -14.39 0.03
N LYS A 67 -16.06 -13.44 -0.25
CA LYS A 67 -14.76 -13.66 -0.90
C LYS A 67 -13.64 -13.41 0.10
N THR A 68 -12.60 -14.24 0.07
CA THR A 68 -11.39 -14.04 0.88
C THR A 68 -10.25 -13.59 -0.02
N VAL A 69 -9.72 -12.39 0.22
CA VAL A 69 -8.57 -11.82 -0.48
C VAL A 69 -7.34 -11.97 0.41
N ARG A 70 -6.21 -12.39 -0.17
CA ARG A 70 -4.93 -12.53 0.52
C ARG A 70 -3.93 -11.55 -0.09
N VAL A 71 -3.43 -10.62 0.71
CA VAL A 71 -2.43 -9.63 0.29
C VAL A 71 -1.13 -9.91 1.03
N THR A 72 -0.07 -10.25 0.30
CA THR A 72 1.24 -10.47 0.92
C THR A 72 1.88 -9.13 1.27
N VAL A 73 2.24 -8.95 2.54
CA VAL A 73 3.00 -7.80 3.01
C VAL A 73 4.44 -7.96 2.52
N ARG A 74 4.84 -7.09 1.60
CA ARG A 74 6.25 -7.00 1.20
C ARG A 74 6.98 -6.14 2.22
N LYS A 75 7.72 -6.77 3.14
CA LYS A 75 8.79 -6.09 3.87
C LYS A 75 9.89 -5.76 2.85
N ARG A 76 10.21 -4.48 2.68
CA ARG A 76 11.41 -4.08 1.94
C ARG A 76 12.65 -4.35 2.78
#